data_AF-A0A9P6RWA3-F1
#
_entry.id   AF-A0A9P6RWA3-F1
#
_cell.length_a   1.000
_cell.length_b   1.000
_cell.length_c   1.000
_cell.angle_alpha   90.00
_cell.angle_beta   90.00
_cell.angle_gamma   90.00
#
_symmetry.space_group_name_H-M   'P 1'
#
loop_
_entity.id
_entity.type
_entity.pdbx_description
1 polymer ?
#
loop_
_entity_poly.entity_id
_entity_poly.type
_entity_poly.pdbx_seq_one_letter_code
_entity_poly.pdbx_strand_id
1 'polypeptide(L)'
;MTISCLVQRLGRAARKAGTVGVGILLTSSRKAKDPVLNDFINTKGCRRQVLNSYFGNPTPSANNNLRENMDCCDFCQPIPPRPPAPALLQDVATATPTKEHIACAEIAIKTWREKTFERISLKRPRGSLGPARSRVMMDDMVDKIAKNCNNCLNPFSKNWLCGWRGGLKDEAELTNVLVRLKIQFSPTAMETLDSKSGSKSVA
;
A
#
# COMPACT_ATOMS: atom_id res chain seq x y z
N MET A 1 -6.06 -15.34 13.04
CA MET A 1 -5.73 -16.04 11.78
C MET A 1 -5.11 -17.37 12.17
N THR A 2 -5.51 -18.46 11.52
CA THR A 2 -4.90 -19.79 11.74
C THR A 2 -3.93 -20.12 10.61
N ILE A 3 -3.06 -21.12 10.82
CA ILE A 3 -2.13 -21.59 9.79
C ILE A 3 -2.86 -22.11 8.54
N SER A 4 -3.98 -22.83 8.70
CA SER A 4 -4.80 -23.29 7.57
C SER A 4 -5.39 -22.15 6.75
N CYS A 5 -5.84 -21.09 7.43
CA CYS A 5 -6.33 -19.88 6.75
C CYS A 5 -5.21 -19.17 5.97
N LEU A 6 -4.00 -19.12 6.53
CA LEU A 6 -2.83 -18.59 5.83
C LEU A 6 -2.55 -19.39 4.55
N VAL A 7 -2.44 -20.71 4.63
CA VAL A 7 -2.16 -21.56 3.46
C VAL A 7 -3.25 -21.46 2.39
N GLN A 8 -4.52 -21.43 2.78
CA GLN A 8 -5.62 -21.23 1.83
C GLN A 8 -5.54 -19.88 1.11
N ARG A 9 -5.07 -18.83 1.77
CA ARG A 9 -4.86 -17.51 1.15
C ARG A 9 -3.65 -17.52 0.22
N LEU A 10 -2.54 -18.11 0.66
CA LEU A 10 -1.33 -18.24 -0.14
C LEU A 10 -1.55 -19.10 -1.39
N GLY A 11 -2.28 -20.21 -1.27
CA GLY A 11 -2.61 -21.11 -2.39
C GLY A 11 -3.60 -20.53 -3.42
N ARG A 12 -4.07 -19.29 -3.23
CA ARG A 12 -4.79 -18.54 -4.26
C ARG A 12 -3.87 -17.73 -5.15
N ALA A 13 -2.62 -17.48 -4.74
CA ALA A 13 -1.62 -16.86 -5.60
C ALA A 13 -1.21 -17.84 -6.71
N ALA A 14 -0.99 -17.31 -7.92
CA ALA A 14 -0.40 -18.04 -9.05
C ALA A 14 -1.06 -19.38 -9.43
N ARG A 15 -2.41 -19.44 -9.43
CA ARG A 15 -3.17 -20.62 -9.91
C ARG A 15 -2.98 -20.94 -11.40
N LYS A 16 -2.42 -20.00 -12.17
CA LYS A 16 -2.17 -20.19 -13.59
C LYS A 16 -0.90 -21.02 -13.76
N ALA A 17 -0.98 -22.08 -14.58
CA ALA A 17 0.18 -22.89 -14.90
C ALA A 17 1.33 -22.02 -15.45
N GLY A 18 2.55 -22.30 -15.00
CA GLY A 18 3.76 -21.54 -15.38
C GLY A 18 3.92 -20.18 -14.69
N THR A 19 3.07 -19.83 -13.71
CA THR A 19 3.26 -18.62 -12.90
C THR A 19 3.83 -18.95 -11.53
N VAL A 20 4.71 -18.09 -11.01
CA VAL A 20 5.26 -18.18 -9.66
C VAL A 20 4.55 -17.18 -8.76
N GLY A 21 4.07 -17.64 -7.61
CA GLY A 21 3.39 -16.82 -6.62
C GLY A 21 4.29 -16.51 -5.44
N VAL A 22 4.37 -15.25 -5.02
CA VAL A 22 5.11 -14.84 -3.83
C VAL A 22 4.13 -14.59 -2.68
N GLY A 23 4.33 -15.29 -1.57
CA GLY A 23 3.57 -15.11 -0.34
C GLY A 23 4.32 -14.25 0.67
N ILE A 24 3.80 -13.06 0.98
CA ILE A 24 4.40 -12.17 2.00
C ILE A 24 3.49 -12.13 3.23
N LEU A 25 4.02 -12.55 4.37
CA LEU A 25 3.36 -12.45 5.67
C LEU A 25 3.97 -11.29 6.45
N LEU A 26 3.20 -10.22 6.65
CA LEU A 26 3.56 -9.14 7.56
C LEU A 26 3.07 -9.50 8.96
N THR A 27 3.99 -9.58 9.91
CA THR A 27 3.70 -9.86 11.31
C THR A 27 4.29 -8.78 12.20
N SER A 28 3.61 -8.50 13.32
CA SER A 28 4.19 -7.74 14.43
C SER A 28 4.93 -8.68 15.37
N SER A 29 5.77 -8.16 16.25
CA SER A 29 6.47 -8.95 17.29
C SER A 29 5.54 -9.63 18.31
N ARG A 30 4.23 -9.42 18.21
CA ARG A 30 3.24 -10.03 19.10
C ARG A 30 3.01 -11.50 18.73
N LYS A 31 2.97 -12.36 19.75
CA LYS A 31 2.67 -13.79 19.60
C LYS A 31 1.32 -13.98 18.90
N ALA A 32 1.28 -14.86 17.89
CA ALA A 32 0.02 -15.25 17.28
C ALA A 32 -0.80 -16.09 18.27
N LYS A 33 -2.14 -15.98 18.22
CA LYS A 33 -3.04 -16.80 19.07
C LYS A 33 -2.99 -18.29 18.71
N ASP A 34 -2.69 -18.60 17.45
CA ASP A 34 -2.53 -19.97 16.97
C ASP A 34 -1.07 -20.40 17.20
N PRO A 35 -0.81 -21.44 18.02
CA PRO A 35 0.55 -21.88 18.35
C PRO A 35 1.32 -22.35 17.11
N VAL A 36 0.65 -23.00 16.16
CA VAL A 36 1.29 -23.50 14.94
C VAL A 36 1.67 -22.34 14.02
N LEU A 37 0.79 -21.35 13.91
CA LEU A 37 1.12 -20.13 13.19
C LEU A 37 2.29 -19.39 13.86
N ASN A 38 2.36 -19.41 15.19
CA ASN A 38 3.48 -18.82 15.93
C ASN A 38 4.79 -19.57 15.65
N ASP A 39 4.78 -20.90 15.59
CA ASP A 39 5.95 -21.71 15.24
C ASP A 39 6.38 -21.46 13.79
N PHE A 40 5.42 -21.33 12.87
CA PHE A 40 5.69 -20.96 11.48
C PHE A 40 6.33 -19.57 11.35
N ILE A 41 5.87 -18.59 12.13
CA ILE A 41 6.42 -17.23 12.12
C ILE A 41 7.85 -17.22 12.66
N ASN A 42 8.09 -17.94 13.76
CA ASN A 42 9.36 -17.93 14.51
C ASN A 42 10.32 -19.06 14.12
N THR A 43 10.02 -19.81 13.06
CA THR A 43 10.90 -20.88 12.60
C THR A 43 12.28 -20.33 12.22
N LYS A 44 13.32 -21.16 12.41
CA LYS A 44 14.69 -20.88 11.96
C LYS A 44 15.08 -21.71 10.73
N GLY A 45 14.13 -22.46 10.18
CA GLY A 45 14.34 -23.38 9.06
C GLY A 45 13.42 -23.09 7.88
N CYS A 46 13.41 -24.01 6.91
CA CYS A 46 12.59 -23.89 5.70
C CYS A 46 11.09 -23.76 6.03
N ARG A 47 10.47 -22.65 5.62
CA ARG A 47 9.02 -22.41 5.83
C ARG A 47 8.15 -23.48 5.16
N ARG A 48 8.55 -23.95 3.98
CA ARG A 48 7.84 -25.02 3.24
C ARG A 48 7.88 -26.34 4.01
N GLN A 49 9.01 -26.66 4.65
CA GLN A 49 9.13 -27.86 5.46
C GLN A 49 8.21 -27.82 6.68
N VAL A 50 8.14 -26.68 7.39
CA VAL A 50 7.21 -26.51 8.52
C VAL A 50 5.77 -26.76 8.10
N LEU A 51 5.34 -26.20 6.95
CA LEU A 51 4.00 -26.43 6.42
C LEU A 51 3.79 -27.90 6.05
N ASN A 52 4.73 -28.53 5.36
CA ASN A 52 4.62 -29.94 4.98
C ASN A 52 4.53 -30.86 6.19
N SER A 53 5.35 -30.64 7.22
CA SER A 53 5.27 -31.38 8.47
C SER A 53 3.92 -31.20 9.17
N TYR A 54 3.38 -29.98 9.20
CA TYR A 54 2.07 -29.73 9.82
C TYR A 54 0.91 -30.39 9.07
N PHE A 55 0.92 -30.39 7.73
CA PHE A 55 -0.14 -31.00 6.91
C PHE A 55 0.08 -32.49 6.61
N GLY A 56 1.15 -33.11 7.12
CA GLY A 56 1.48 -34.51 6.84
C GLY A 56 1.87 -34.78 5.37
N ASN A 57 2.33 -33.75 4.65
CA ASN A 57 2.81 -33.90 3.29
C ASN A 57 4.19 -34.57 3.29
N PRO A 58 4.50 -35.44 2.32
CA PRO A 58 5.84 -36.03 2.20
C PRO A 58 6.88 -34.92 2.08
N THR A 59 7.92 -34.99 2.90
CA THR A 59 9.09 -34.12 2.73
C THR A 59 9.79 -34.53 1.43
N PRO A 60 10.19 -33.58 0.56
CA PRO A 60 11.04 -33.89 -0.57
C PRO A 60 12.24 -34.68 -0.05
N SER A 61 12.42 -35.91 -0.53
CA SER A 61 13.52 -36.77 -0.10
C SER A 61 14.83 -36.02 -0.27
N ALA A 62 15.72 -36.09 0.73
CA ALA A 62 17.04 -35.47 0.71
C ALA A 62 17.86 -35.83 -0.54
N ASN A 63 17.47 -36.88 -1.28
CA ASN A 63 18.18 -37.44 -2.41
C ASN A 63 17.64 -37.04 -3.79
N ASN A 64 16.51 -36.33 -3.90
CA ASN A 64 15.99 -35.87 -5.19
C ASN A 64 16.10 -34.36 -5.31
N ASN A 65 17.20 -33.93 -5.94
CA ASN A 65 17.44 -32.62 -6.55
C ASN A 65 17.01 -31.40 -5.72
N LEU A 66 17.95 -30.90 -4.91
CA LEU A 66 17.97 -29.53 -4.35
C LEU A 66 17.53 -28.42 -5.33
N ARG A 67 17.56 -28.68 -6.65
CA ARG A 67 17.15 -27.76 -7.72
C ARG A 67 15.65 -27.42 -7.74
N GLU A 68 14.75 -28.25 -7.21
CA GLU A 68 13.31 -27.91 -7.17
C GLU A 68 12.96 -26.85 -6.11
N ASN A 69 13.92 -26.47 -5.26
CA ASN A 69 13.78 -25.46 -4.22
C ASN A 69 14.51 -24.15 -4.54
N MET A 70 14.89 -23.90 -5.80
CA MET A 70 15.54 -22.65 -6.22
C MET A 70 14.69 -21.38 -6.08
N ASP A 71 13.46 -21.46 -5.57
CA ASP A 71 12.61 -20.31 -5.19
C ASP A 71 11.75 -20.67 -3.95
N CYS A 72 12.37 -21.22 -2.90
CA CYS A 72 11.62 -21.87 -1.81
C CYS A 72 11.02 -20.89 -0.79
N CYS A 73 11.87 -20.16 -0.06
CA CYS A 73 11.48 -19.17 0.96
C CYS A 73 12.68 -18.30 1.39
N ASP A 74 12.40 -17.27 2.18
CA ASP A 74 13.37 -16.34 2.80
C ASP A 74 14.47 -17.01 3.64
N PHE A 75 14.21 -18.19 4.21
CA PHE A 75 15.23 -18.94 4.95
C PHE A 75 16.13 -19.79 4.06
N CYS A 76 15.57 -20.44 3.03
CA CYS A 76 16.36 -21.23 2.08
C CYS A 76 17.16 -20.33 1.12
N GLN A 77 16.64 -19.14 0.86
CA GLN A 77 17.24 -18.14 -0.01
C GLN A 77 17.14 -16.79 0.69
N PRO A 78 18.15 -16.44 1.50
CA PRO A 78 18.20 -15.18 2.21
C PRO A 78 17.98 -14.02 1.23
N ILE A 79 16.96 -13.21 1.51
CA ILE A 79 16.74 -11.98 0.77
C ILE A 79 17.96 -11.10 1.03
N PRO A 80 18.65 -10.60 -0.01
CA PRO A 80 19.80 -9.72 0.18
C PRO A 80 19.36 -8.52 1.03
N PRO A 81 20.21 -8.04 1.95
CA PRO A 81 19.87 -6.89 2.77
C PRO A 81 19.42 -5.76 1.87
N ARG A 82 18.24 -5.19 2.18
CA ARG A 82 17.73 -4.05 1.42
C ARG A 82 18.83 -2.98 1.44
N PRO A 83 19.24 -2.43 0.28
CA PRO A 83 20.12 -1.27 0.31
C PRO A 83 19.49 -0.21 1.22
N PRO A 84 20.29 0.52 2.01
CA PRO A 84 19.76 1.55 2.88
C PRO A 84 18.82 2.41 2.05
N ALA A 85 17.59 2.57 2.53
CA ALA A 85 16.63 3.43 1.83
C ALA A 85 17.35 4.77 1.58
N PRO A 86 17.31 5.33 0.37
CA PRO A 86 17.89 6.64 0.13
C PRO A 86 17.37 7.58 1.22
N ALA A 87 18.28 8.27 1.91
CA ALA A 87 17.96 9.14 3.04
C ALA A 87 16.81 10.13 2.74
N LEU A 88 16.59 10.42 1.45
CA LEU A 88 15.49 11.20 0.90
C LEU A 88 14.07 10.78 1.33
N LEU A 89 13.85 9.55 1.84
CA LEU A 89 12.53 9.13 2.36
C LEU A 89 12.41 9.14 3.89
N GLN A 90 13.51 9.33 4.63
CA GLN A 90 13.51 9.35 6.09
C GLN A 90 13.23 10.75 6.65
N ASP A 91 13.57 11.81 5.92
CA ASP A 91 13.40 13.20 6.37
C ASP A 91 12.02 13.81 6.08
N VAL A 92 11.09 13.05 5.49
CA VAL A 92 9.69 13.53 5.34
C VAL A 92 8.88 13.33 6.63
N ALA A 93 9.58 13.41 7.77
CA ALA A 93 9.05 13.23 9.10
C ALA A 93 8.34 14.51 9.58
N THR A 94 7.03 14.39 9.82
CA THR A 94 6.30 15.11 10.88
C THR A 94 6.07 16.61 10.78
N ALA A 95 6.35 17.26 9.65
CA ALA A 95 5.88 18.63 9.48
C ALA A 95 4.33 18.65 9.50
N THR A 96 3.76 19.30 10.53
CA THR A 96 2.33 19.61 10.59
C THR A 96 1.96 20.41 9.35
N PRO A 97 0.96 19.97 8.56
CA PRO A 97 0.56 20.70 7.36
C PRO A 97 0.08 22.10 7.74
N THR A 98 0.52 23.11 6.99
CA THR A 98 0.06 24.49 7.18
C THR A 98 -1.41 24.62 6.80
N LYS A 99 -2.06 25.73 7.19
CA LYS A 99 -3.45 25.98 6.83
C LYS A 99 -3.64 26.05 5.31
N GLU A 100 -2.65 26.59 4.61
CA GLU A 100 -2.60 26.70 3.16
C GLU A 100 -2.53 25.30 2.52
N HIS A 101 -1.68 24.41 3.04
CA HIS A 101 -1.58 23.02 2.57
C HIS A 101 -2.90 22.27 2.74
N ILE A 102 -3.57 22.45 3.88
CA ILE A 102 -4.87 21.82 4.14
C ILE A 102 -5.93 22.35 3.17
N ALA A 103 -5.99 23.67 2.97
CA ALA A 103 -6.95 24.29 2.04
C ALA A 103 -6.74 23.83 0.59
N CYS A 104 -5.48 23.80 0.12
CA CYS A 104 -5.14 23.30 -1.21
C CYS A 104 -5.50 21.82 -1.38
N ALA A 105 -5.22 20.99 -0.36
CA ALA A 105 -5.59 19.59 -0.37
C ALA A 105 -7.11 19.41 -0.44
N GLU A 106 -7.86 20.17 0.35
CA GLU A 106 -9.33 20.14 0.37
C GLU A 106 -9.91 20.49 -1.01
N ILE A 107 -9.41 21.56 -1.66
CA ILE A 107 -9.82 21.96 -3.01
C ILE A 107 -9.54 20.85 -4.03
N ALA A 108 -8.33 20.28 -4.00
CA ALA A 108 -7.93 19.23 -4.93
C ALA A 108 -8.79 17.97 -4.78
N ILE A 109 -9.07 17.56 -3.54
CA ILE A 109 -9.91 16.38 -3.24
C ILE A 109 -11.37 16.64 -3.65
N LYS A 110 -11.92 17.83 -3.36
CA LYS A 110 -13.27 18.20 -3.80
C LYS A 110 -13.40 18.22 -5.32
N THR A 111 -12.38 18.73 -6.02
CA THR A 111 -12.32 18.75 -7.49
C THR A 111 -12.27 17.33 -8.07
N TRP A 112 -11.43 16.46 -7.50
CA TRP A 112 -11.38 15.06 -7.89
C TRP A 112 -12.71 14.34 -7.63
N ARG A 113 -13.34 14.61 -6.48
CA ARG A 113 -14.65 14.07 -6.10
C ARG A 113 -15.72 14.45 -7.13
N GLU A 114 -15.71 15.70 -7.59
CA GLU A 114 -16.64 16.18 -8.61
C GLU A 114 -16.51 15.42 -9.92
N LYS A 115 -15.28 15.34 -10.44
CA LYS A 115 -14.98 14.64 -11.71
C LYS A 115 -15.33 13.16 -11.64
N THR A 116 -15.12 12.54 -10.48
CA THR A 116 -15.48 11.14 -10.23
C THR A 116 -17.00 10.98 -10.19
N PHE A 117 -17.71 11.90 -9.53
CA PHE A 117 -19.16 11.90 -9.47
C PHE A 117 -19.80 12.06 -10.85
N GLU A 118 -19.35 13.02 -11.66
CA GLU A 118 -19.81 13.22 -13.04
C GLU A 118 -19.65 11.94 -13.87
N ARG A 119 -18.46 11.32 -13.80
CA ARG A 119 -18.14 10.09 -14.53
C ARG A 119 -19.03 8.91 -14.13
N ILE A 120 -19.33 8.76 -12.84
CA ILE A 120 -20.21 7.70 -12.35
C ILE A 120 -21.67 7.99 -12.73
N SER A 121 -22.08 9.25 -12.67
CA SER A 121 -23.43 9.70 -13.00
C SER A 121 -23.76 9.49 -14.48
N LEU A 122 -22.79 9.69 -15.38
CA LEU A 122 -22.96 9.43 -16.82
C LEU A 122 -23.17 7.95 -17.16
N LYS A 123 -22.74 7.02 -16.30
CA LYS A 123 -22.81 5.57 -16.56
C LYS A 123 -24.06 4.89 -16.03
N ARG A 124 -24.87 5.57 -15.21
CA ARG A 124 -26.03 4.94 -14.56
C ARG A 124 -27.33 5.50 -15.16
N PRO A 125 -28.35 4.65 -15.39
CA PRO A 125 -29.67 5.10 -15.83
C PRO A 125 -30.20 6.18 -14.88
N ARG A 126 -30.71 7.28 -15.46
CA ARG A 126 -31.34 8.37 -14.71
C ARG A 126 -32.46 7.78 -13.86
N GLY A 127 -32.29 7.76 -12.53
CA GLY A 127 -33.34 7.31 -11.60
C GLY A 127 -32.88 6.40 -10.45
N SER A 128 -31.74 5.70 -10.56
CA SER A 128 -31.34 4.73 -9.52
C SER A 128 -30.68 5.37 -8.29
N LEU A 129 -30.13 6.58 -8.41
CA LEU A 129 -29.31 7.16 -7.36
C LEU A 129 -29.49 8.68 -7.32
N GLY A 130 -30.07 9.18 -6.22
CA GLY A 130 -30.09 10.62 -5.93
C GLY A 130 -28.70 11.30 -6.01
N PRO A 131 -28.65 12.61 -6.30
CA PRO A 131 -27.50 13.32 -6.88
C PRO A 131 -26.43 13.75 -5.85
N ALA A 132 -26.16 12.94 -4.83
CA ALA A 132 -25.27 13.38 -3.75
C ALA A 132 -23.80 13.04 -4.02
N ARG A 133 -22.95 14.06 -4.17
CA ARG A 133 -21.47 13.97 -4.25
C ARG A 133 -20.87 13.17 -3.09
N SER A 134 -21.54 13.18 -1.94
CA SER A 134 -21.21 12.40 -0.74
C SER A 134 -21.16 10.88 -0.98
N ARG A 135 -21.78 10.38 -2.06
CA ARG A 135 -21.67 8.97 -2.47
C ARG A 135 -20.32 8.58 -3.03
N VAL A 136 -19.58 9.52 -3.61
CA VAL A 136 -18.19 9.29 -3.97
C VAL A 136 -17.36 9.32 -2.71
N MET A 137 -17.51 10.37 -1.89
CA MET A 137 -16.81 10.52 -0.62
C MET A 137 -17.54 11.54 0.26
N MET A 138 -17.81 11.18 1.50
CA MET A 138 -18.47 12.04 2.48
C MET A 138 -17.59 13.27 2.80
N ASP A 139 -18.20 14.41 3.11
CA ASP A 139 -17.48 15.65 3.41
C ASP A 139 -16.55 15.50 4.63
N ASP A 140 -16.98 14.79 5.67
CA ASP A 140 -16.16 14.51 6.86
C ASP A 140 -14.88 13.74 6.52
N MET A 141 -14.97 12.87 5.51
CA MET A 141 -13.86 12.10 5.00
C MET A 141 -12.90 13.02 4.25
N VAL A 142 -13.40 13.89 3.36
CA VAL A 142 -12.59 14.90 2.65
C VAL A 142 -11.79 15.74 3.65
N ASP A 143 -12.43 16.23 4.71
CA ASP A 143 -11.77 17.02 5.74
C ASP A 143 -10.68 16.22 6.48
N LYS A 144 -10.96 14.94 6.80
CA LYS A 144 -9.98 14.04 7.42
C LYS A 144 -8.79 13.78 6.50
N ILE A 145 -9.02 13.57 5.19
CA ILE A 145 -7.95 13.37 4.20
C ILE A 145 -7.09 14.64 4.12
N ALA A 146 -7.73 15.81 4.01
CA ALA A 146 -7.05 17.09 3.84
C ALA A 146 -6.17 17.43 5.06
N LYS A 147 -6.70 17.25 6.28
CA LYS A 147 -5.96 17.47 7.54
C LYS A 147 -4.79 16.51 7.73
N ASN A 148 -4.82 15.34 7.09
CA ASN A 148 -3.78 14.32 7.20
C ASN A 148 -2.95 14.14 5.93
N CYS A 149 -3.01 15.07 4.97
CA CYS A 149 -2.48 14.90 3.61
C CYS A 149 -1.02 14.39 3.54
N ASN A 150 -0.17 14.78 4.50
CA ASN A 150 1.22 14.32 4.61
C ASN A 150 1.36 12.83 4.99
N ASN A 151 0.40 12.31 5.77
CA ASN A 151 0.36 10.94 6.30
C ASN A 151 -0.46 9.98 5.43
N CYS A 152 -1.35 10.52 4.60
CA CYS A 152 -2.29 9.78 3.75
C CYS A 152 -1.63 8.86 2.70
N LEU A 153 -0.34 9.03 2.41
CA LEU A 153 0.37 8.16 1.46
C LEU A 153 1.02 6.94 2.11
N ASN A 154 1.00 6.85 3.44
CA ASN A 154 1.51 5.68 4.11
C ASN A 154 0.52 4.51 3.85
N PRO A 155 0.92 3.42 3.17
CA PRO A 155 0.04 2.27 2.91
C PRO A 155 -0.50 1.63 4.20
N PHE A 156 0.19 1.82 5.34
CA PHE A 156 -0.26 1.38 6.66
C PHE A 156 -1.32 2.31 7.29
N SER A 157 -1.48 3.53 6.77
CA SER A 157 -2.52 4.43 7.23
C SER A 157 -3.89 4.05 6.65
N LYS A 158 -4.00 3.29 5.54
CA LYS A 158 -5.24 3.00 4.78
C LYS A 158 -6.51 2.62 5.57
N ASN A 159 -6.41 2.31 6.86
CA ASN A 159 -7.54 2.22 7.79
C ASN A 159 -8.49 3.43 7.77
N TRP A 160 -8.05 4.66 7.42
CA TRP A 160 -8.98 5.81 7.29
C TRP A 160 -9.87 5.73 6.04
N LEU A 161 -9.56 4.85 5.07
CA LEU A 161 -10.45 4.52 3.95
C LEU A 161 -11.44 3.38 4.29
N CYS A 162 -11.39 2.81 5.51
CA CYS A 162 -12.37 1.80 5.92
C CYS A 162 -13.79 2.38 5.85
N GLY A 163 -14.64 1.76 5.01
CA GLY A 163 -16.02 2.20 4.77
C GLY A 163 -16.21 2.96 3.46
N TRP A 164 -15.13 3.40 2.81
CA TRP A 164 -15.21 3.92 1.44
C TRP A 164 -15.46 2.79 0.45
N ARG A 165 -16.52 2.92 -0.35
CA ARG A 165 -16.94 1.93 -1.36
C ARG A 165 -16.48 2.31 -2.78
N GLY A 166 -15.44 3.13 -2.90
CA GLY A 166 -14.84 3.46 -4.20
C GLY A 166 -14.31 2.22 -4.91
N GLY A 167 -14.35 2.22 -6.24
CA GLY A 167 -13.69 1.16 -7.00
C GLY A 167 -12.16 1.30 -6.92
N LEU A 168 -11.43 0.21 -7.19
CA LEU A 168 -9.95 0.21 -7.23
C LEU A 168 -9.37 1.32 -8.14
N LYS A 169 -10.07 1.65 -9.22
CA LYS A 169 -9.67 2.73 -10.13
C LYS A 169 -9.74 4.10 -9.47
N ASP A 170 -10.80 4.36 -8.70
CA ASP A 170 -11.00 5.64 -8.04
C ASP A 170 -9.97 5.80 -6.89
N GLU A 171 -9.61 4.71 -6.21
CA GLU A 171 -8.54 4.69 -5.19
C GLU A 171 -7.19 5.09 -5.79
N ALA A 172 -6.83 4.52 -6.95
CA ALA A 172 -5.59 4.85 -7.63
C ALA A 172 -5.55 6.33 -8.06
N GLU A 173 -6.65 6.86 -8.59
CA GLU A 173 -6.74 8.27 -8.97
C GLU A 173 -6.62 9.22 -7.77
N LEU A 174 -7.32 8.92 -6.68
CA LEU A 174 -7.20 9.68 -5.43
C LEU A 174 -5.77 9.64 -4.89
N THR A 175 -5.14 8.46 -4.91
CA THR A 175 -3.74 8.31 -4.48
C THR A 175 -2.82 9.21 -5.30
N ASN A 176 -3.00 9.27 -6.62
CA ASN A 176 -2.22 10.15 -7.49
C ASN A 176 -2.42 11.64 -7.17
N VAL A 177 -3.64 12.06 -6.82
CA VAL A 177 -3.91 13.43 -6.36
C VAL A 177 -3.11 13.74 -5.09
N LEU A 178 -3.13 12.83 -4.12
CA LEU A 178 -2.41 13.00 -2.85
C LEU A 178 -0.88 12.99 -3.03
N VAL A 179 -0.35 12.15 -3.93
CA VAL A 179 1.09 12.14 -4.26
C VAL A 179 1.52 13.49 -4.84
N ARG A 180 0.74 14.05 -5.78
CA ARG A 180 1.03 15.36 -6.39
C ARG A 180 1.04 16.49 -5.36
N LEU A 181 0.06 16.50 -4.46
CA LEU A 181 0.02 17.47 -3.37
C LEU A 181 1.28 17.38 -2.49
N LYS A 182 1.70 16.17 -2.13
CA LYS A 182 2.92 15.99 -1.34
C LYS A 182 4.18 16.49 -2.06
N ILE A 183 4.28 16.28 -3.37
CA ILE A 183 5.40 16.79 -4.17
C ILE A 183 5.40 18.33 -4.16
N GLN A 184 4.24 18.96 -4.31
CA GLN A 184 4.11 20.42 -4.28
C GLN A 184 4.49 21.03 -2.93
N PHE A 185 4.24 20.32 -1.83
CA PHE A 185 4.53 20.81 -0.48
C PHE A 185 5.89 20.34 0.09
N SER A 186 6.71 19.65 -0.71
CA SER A 186 8.05 19.24 -0.27
C SER A 186 8.99 20.46 -0.30
N PRO A 187 9.66 20.82 0.81
CA PRO A 187 10.58 21.98 0.87
C PRO A 187 11.64 21.96 -0.24
N THR A 188 12.11 20.76 -0.59
CA THR A 188 13.09 20.51 -1.65
C THR A 188 12.62 20.93 -3.05
N ALA A 189 11.30 21.01 -3.29
CA ALA A 189 10.74 21.45 -4.57
C ALA A 189 10.67 22.98 -4.68
N MET A 190 10.62 23.72 -3.56
CA MET A 190 10.63 25.18 -3.58
C MET A 190 12.05 25.74 -3.79
N GLU A 191 13.08 25.15 -3.19
CA GLU A 191 14.47 25.62 -3.35
C GLU A 191 15.00 25.48 -4.79
N THR A 192 14.47 24.54 -5.58
CA THR A 192 14.85 24.36 -6.99
C THR A 192 14.22 25.38 -7.93
N LEU A 193 13.14 26.06 -7.51
CA LEU A 193 12.46 27.09 -8.32
C LEU A 193 13.04 28.48 -8.07
N ASP A 194 13.45 28.79 -6.84
CA ASP A 194 14.06 30.09 -6.51
C ASP A 194 15.50 30.22 -7.01
N SER A 195 16.20 29.10 -7.23
CA SER A 195 17.56 29.10 -7.78
C SER A 195 17.65 29.42 -9.29
N LYS A 196 16.52 29.50 -9.99
CA LYS A 196 16.47 29.77 -11.45
C LYS A 196 15.97 31.16 -11.84
N SER A 197 15.56 32.01 -10.90
CA SER A 197 15.06 33.36 -11.20
C SER A 197 16.12 34.48 -11.13
N GLY A 198 17.34 34.19 -10.65
CA GLY A 198 18.39 35.18 -10.45
C GLY A 198 19.54 35.14 -11.47
N SER A 199 19.29 35.32 -12.77
CA SER A 199 20.36 35.59 -13.75
C SER A 199 19.78 36.10 -15.07
N LYS A 200 19.39 37.37 -15.11
CA LYS A 200 19.40 38.21 -16.33
C LYS A 200 19.25 39.67 -15.94
N SER A 201 20.36 40.27 -15.53
CA SER A 201 20.62 41.70 -15.68
C SER A 201 22.09 41.92 -15.39
N VAL A 202 22.93 42.02 -16.42
CA VAL A 202 24.03 43.01 -16.54
C VAL A 202 24.43 43.07 -18.02
N ALA A 203 24.44 44.31 -18.53
CA ALA A 203 25.00 44.85 -19.78
C ALA A 203 24.41 44.38 -21.12
#